data_AF-A0A5D2NZK1-F1
#
_entry.id   AF-A0A5D2NZK1-F1
#
_cell.length_a   1.000
_cell.length_b   1.000
_cell.length_c   1.000
_cell.angle_alpha   90.00
_cell.angle_beta   90.00
_cell.angle_gamma   90.00
#
_symmetry.space_group_name_H-M   'P 1'
#
loop_
_entity.id
_entity.type
_entity.pdbx_description
1 polymer ?
#
loop_
_entity_poly.entity_id
_entity_poly.type
_entity_poly.pdbx_seq_one_letter_code
_entity_poly.pdbx_strand_id
1 'polypeptide(L)'
;MSVYVLNIGVSRNMRSQSNIDYIECSSFSFSFSPQLLPLIPKPPSKPFSQVRTRLQLTGRPGPKECLLQCFIKRNRSTQTYHLYLSLTNALTDDGKFLLAACKCRRPTCTDYIISLRAEEISKGSSTYVGKLRSNFLGTKFSVFDGQSSNAGAKMTKSRSSRLAYSKQVTPRVPFRNYPTAHISYELNMLGSRGPRRMQCIMDSIPATSIRPGGVAPTPAEFSVNNVNVFPSIPSFHSKSASMKNFLSGPLPHQKDGGALVLRNKSPRWHEQLQCWCLNFHGRVTFASVKNFQLVVSPENGPAGPEHEKIILQFGKVGKDLFTMDYRYPISAFQAFAICLSSFDTKIACE
;
A
#
# COMPACT_ATOMS: atom_id res chain seq x y z
N MET A 1 -26.30 0.47 -19.73
CA MET A 1 -26.81 -0.67 -20.52
C MET A 1 -28.30 -0.72 -20.29
N SER A 2 -29.10 -0.33 -21.29
CA SER A 2 -30.56 -0.47 -21.22
C SER A 2 -30.91 -1.91 -21.54
N VAL A 3 -31.62 -2.59 -20.64
CA VAL A 3 -32.17 -3.93 -20.88
C VAL A 3 -33.66 -3.76 -21.14
N TYR A 4 -34.12 -4.24 -22.30
CA TYR A 4 -35.53 -4.23 -22.67
C TYR A 4 -36.16 -5.56 -22.25
N VAL A 5 -37.30 -5.51 -21.57
CA VAL A 5 -38.10 -6.70 -21.24
C VAL A 5 -39.16 -6.86 -22.32
N LEU A 6 -39.18 -8.03 -22.97
CA LEU A 6 -40.17 -8.39 -23.99
C LEU A 6 -41.43 -8.92 -23.30
N ASN A 7 -42.55 -8.20 -23.41
CA ASN A 7 -43.86 -8.71 -23.01
C ASN A 7 -44.62 -9.19 -24.25
N ILE A 8 -45.02 -10.47 -24.25
CA ILE A 8 -45.82 -11.07 -25.32
C ILE A 8 -47.27 -11.15 -24.82
N GLY A 9 -48.15 -10.32 -25.37
CA GLY A 9 -49.59 -10.40 -25.13
C GLY A 9 -50.28 -11.20 -26.22
N VAL A 10 -51.03 -12.25 -25.84
CA VAL A 10 -51.89 -13.00 -26.77
C VAL A 10 -53.32 -12.56 -26.55
N SER A 11 -53.93 -11.91 -27.56
CA SER A 11 -55.35 -11.56 -27.53
C SER A 11 -56.16 -12.66 -28.21
N ARG A 12 -57.14 -13.24 -27.51
CA ARG A 12 -58.07 -14.22 -28.08
C ARG A 12 -59.32 -13.48 -28.54
N ASN A 13 -59.60 -13.51 -29.85
CA ASN A 13 -60.90 -13.10 -30.37
C ASN A 13 -61.71 -14.36 -30.68
N MET A 14 -62.78 -14.60 -29.93
CA MET A 14 -63.77 -15.62 -30.27
C MET A 14 -64.85 -14.98 -31.14
N ARG A 15 -65.03 -15.46 -32.37
CA ARG A 15 -66.27 -15.26 -33.13
C ARG A 15 -66.91 -16.62 -33.39
N SER A 16 -68.17 -16.72 -33.02
CA SER A 16 -69.02 -17.88 -33.25
C SER A 16 -69.69 -17.78 -34.62
N GLN A 17 -69.36 -18.69 -35.53
CA GLN A 17 -70.31 -19.15 -36.55
C GLN A 17 -69.92 -20.52 -37.11
N SER A 18 -70.81 -21.49 -36.90
CA SER A 18 -71.01 -22.76 -37.62
C SER A 18 -69.78 -23.54 -38.09
N ASN A 19 -69.52 -24.66 -37.39
CA ASN A 19 -68.87 -25.91 -37.84
C ASN A 19 -67.71 -25.75 -38.84
N ILE A 20 -66.51 -25.53 -38.28
CA ILE A 20 -65.19 -26.14 -38.56
C ILE A 20 -64.15 -25.18 -37.94
N ASP A 21 -63.49 -25.61 -36.87
CA ASP A 21 -62.48 -24.80 -36.18
C ASP A 21 -61.17 -24.75 -36.98
N TYR A 22 -60.87 -23.61 -37.61
CA TYR A 22 -59.53 -23.25 -38.07
C TYR A 22 -58.91 -22.25 -37.07
N ILE A 23 -57.78 -22.60 -36.46
CA ILE A 23 -56.99 -21.68 -35.63
C ILE A 23 -56.14 -20.81 -36.57
N GLU A 24 -56.62 -19.62 -36.89
CA GLU A 24 -55.82 -18.61 -37.60
C GLU A 24 -55.21 -17.64 -36.58
N CYS A 25 -53.92 -17.84 -36.25
CA CYS A 25 -53.16 -16.90 -35.42
C CYS A 25 -52.81 -15.65 -36.22
N SER A 26 -53.62 -14.59 -36.08
CA SER A 26 -53.31 -13.27 -36.62
C SER A 26 -52.73 -12.33 -35.55
N SER A 27 -51.63 -11.68 -35.94
CA SER A 27 -50.99 -10.46 -35.39
C SER A 27 -50.39 -10.49 -33.97
N PHE A 28 -49.05 -10.50 -33.91
CA PHE A 28 -48.27 -10.10 -32.73
C PHE A 28 -48.24 -8.57 -32.62
N SER A 29 -48.61 -8.02 -31.46
CA SER A 29 -48.38 -6.62 -31.13
C SER A 29 -47.20 -6.50 -30.17
N PHE A 30 -46.18 -5.74 -30.57
CA PHE A 30 -44.99 -5.47 -29.74
C PHE A 30 -45.15 -4.13 -29.03
N SER A 31 -45.19 -4.16 -27.71
CA SER A 31 -45.22 -2.97 -26.86
C SER A 31 -43.92 -2.88 -26.08
N PHE A 32 -43.16 -1.79 -26.27
CA PHE A 32 -41.99 -1.46 -25.47
C PHE A 32 -42.41 -0.48 -24.37
N SER A 33 -42.56 -0.96 -23.13
CA SER A 33 -42.68 -0.07 -21.97
C SER A 33 -41.32 0.10 -21.29
N PRO A 34 -40.78 1.33 -21.18
CA PRO A 34 -39.62 1.58 -20.36
C PRO A 34 -40.02 1.49 -18.88
N GLN A 35 -39.67 0.39 -18.21
CA GLN A 35 -39.78 0.31 -16.76
C GLN A 35 -38.47 0.76 -16.12
N LEU A 36 -38.55 1.81 -15.30
CA LEU A 36 -37.47 2.21 -14.41
C LEU A 36 -37.32 1.11 -13.34
N LEU A 37 -36.25 0.33 -13.39
CA LEU A 37 -35.88 -0.48 -12.24
C LEU A 37 -35.52 0.46 -11.08
N PRO A 38 -35.96 0.18 -9.83
CA PRO A 38 -35.48 0.90 -8.68
C PRO A 38 -33.95 0.77 -8.66
N LEU A 39 -33.28 1.92 -8.58
CA LEU A 39 -31.83 1.99 -8.39
C LEU A 39 -31.48 1.08 -7.21
N ILE A 40 -30.76 -0.01 -7.49
CA ILE A 40 -30.15 -0.82 -6.42
C ILE A 40 -29.35 0.17 -5.56
N PRO A 41 -29.68 0.35 -4.27
CA PRO A 41 -28.96 1.27 -3.43
C PRO A 41 -27.49 0.86 -3.46
N LYS A 42 -26.63 1.78 -3.88
CA LYS A 42 -25.19 1.61 -3.75
C LYS A 42 -24.92 1.24 -2.29
N PRO A 43 -24.16 0.16 -1.99
CA PRO A 43 -23.94 -0.25 -0.62
C PRO A 43 -23.42 0.94 0.19
N PRO A 44 -23.88 1.13 1.44
CA PRO A 44 -23.52 2.30 2.22
C PRO A 44 -22.01 2.45 2.24
N SER A 45 -21.52 3.61 1.84
CA SER A 45 -20.11 3.95 1.96
C SER A 45 -19.75 3.80 3.44
N LYS A 46 -18.79 2.90 3.75
CA LYS A 46 -18.31 2.74 5.14
C LYS A 46 -18.00 4.13 5.70
N PRO A 47 -18.50 4.46 6.91
CA PRO A 47 -18.51 5.82 7.41
C PRO A 47 -17.09 6.38 7.46
N PHE A 48 -16.93 7.66 7.13
CA PHE A 48 -15.66 8.39 7.11
C PHE A 48 -14.83 8.20 8.40
N SER A 49 -15.51 7.99 9.54
CA SER A 49 -14.92 7.66 10.83
C SER A 49 -14.08 6.38 10.82
N GLN A 50 -14.57 5.28 10.22
CA GLN A 50 -13.81 4.02 10.14
C GLN A 50 -12.55 4.15 9.28
N VAL A 51 -12.62 4.93 8.19
CA VAL A 51 -11.46 5.20 7.33
C VAL A 51 -10.40 6.01 8.09
N ARG A 52 -10.83 7.01 8.87
CA ARG A 52 -9.95 7.84 9.69
C ARG A 52 -9.24 7.03 10.79
N THR A 53 -9.97 6.20 11.53
CA THR A 53 -9.38 5.31 12.55
C THR A 53 -8.41 4.30 11.95
N ARG A 54 -8.71 3.76 10.76
CA ARG A 54 -7.83 2.81 10.07
C ARG A 54 -6.56 3.48 9.55
N LEU A 55 -6.66 4.68 8.97
CA LEU A 55 -5.49 5.44 8.51
C LEU A 55 -4.51 5.72 9.67
N GLN A 56 -5.06 6.09 10.83
CA GLN A 56 -4.29 6.32 12.05
C GLN A 56 -3.55 5.05 12.51
N LEU A 57 -4.19 3.88 12.43
CA LEU A 57 -3.56 2.61 12.75
C LEU A 57 -2.46 2.22 11.75
N THR A 58 -2.68 2.45 10.46
CA THR A 58 -1.76 1.99 9.41
C THR A 58 -0.50 2.86 9.26
N GLY A 59 -0.60 4.15 9.59
CA GLY A 59 0.51 5.10 9.52
C GLY A 59 1.33 5.22 10.80
N ARG A 60 0.77 4.83 11.96
CA ARG A 60 1.48 4.86 13.25
C ARG A 60 2.55 3.75 13.32
N PRO A 61 3.73 4.02 13.89
CA PRO A 61 4.70 3.00 14.25
C PRO A 61 4.08 1.91 15.13
N GLY A 62 4.60 0.68 15.04
CA GLY A 62 4.22 -0.39 15.96
C GLY A 62 4.65 -0.11 17.42
N PRO A 63 4.22 -0.95 18.38
CA PRO A 63 4.72 -0.94 19.76
C PRO A 63 6.21 -1.31 19.82
N LYS A 64 6.92 -0.93 20.88
CA LYS A 64 8.37 -1.18 21.02
C LYS A 64 8.67 -2.59 21.53
N GLU A 65 7.82 -3.09 22.41
CA GLU A 65 8.04 -4.26 23.25
C GLU A 65 7.65 -5.55 22.53
N CYS A 66 6.57 -5.51 21.74
CA CYS A 66 6.02 -6.68 21.06
C CYS A 66 5.91 -6.49 19.55
N LEU A 67 5.78 -7.60 18.82
CA LEU A 67 5.42 -7.59 17.42
C LEU A 67 3.89 -7.56 17.29
N LEU A 68 3.37 -6.60 16.51
CA LEU A 68 2.02 -6.69 16.00
C LEU A 68 1.97 -7.79 14.95
N GLN A 69 1.16 -8.80 15.21
CA GLN A 69 1.00 -9.95 14.32
C GLN A 69 -0.02 -9.63 13.24
N CYS A 70 0.39 -9.78 11.98
CA CYS A 70 -0.49 -9.62 10.82
C CYS A 70 -0.31 -10.78 9.86
N PHE A 71 -1.17 -10.85 8.85
CA PHE A 71 -1.01 -11.75 7.72
C PHE A 71 -1.44 -11.10 6.40
N ILE A 72 -0.86 -11.60 5.32
CA ILE A 72 -1.14 -11.17 3.94
C ILE A 72 -1.82 -12.33 3.22
N LYS A 73 -3.05 -12.08 2.75
CA LYS A 73 -3.77 -12.95 1.80
C LYS A 73 -3.50 -12.42 0.38
N ARG A 74 -2.91 -13.25 -0.50
CA ARG A 74 -2.66 -12.89 -1.90
C ARG A 74 -3.74 -13.49 -2.79
N ASN A 75 -4.20 -12.74 -3.78
CA ASN A 75 -4.93 -13.28 -4.92
C ASN A 75 -4.08 -13.14 -6.18
N ARG A 76 -3.69 -14.28 -6.76
CA ARG A 76 -2.82 -14.34 -7.94
C ARG A 76 -3.54 -13.95 -9.23
N SER A 77 -4.85 -14.23 -9.36
CA SER A 77 -5.59 -13.94 -10.59
C SER A 77 -5.77 -12.44 -10.77
N THR A 78 -6.14 -11.74 -9.70
CA THR A 78 -6.32 -10.28 -9.68
C THR A 78 -5.03 -9.52 -9.38
N GLN A 79 -3.94 -10.23 -9.03
CA GLN A 79 -2.69 -9.62 -8.59
C GLN A 79 -2.86 -8.67 -7.38
N THR A 80 -3.79 -9.02 -6.48
CA THR A 80 -4.08 -8.24 -5.27
C THR A 80 -3.53 -8.90 -4.00
N TYR A 81 -3.32 -8.08 -2.98
CA TYR A 81 -2.73 -8.44 -1.70
C TYR A 81 -3.51 -7.72 -0.61
N HIS A 82 -3.97 -8.45 0.40
CA HIS A 82 -4.75 -7.88 1.50
C HIS A 82 -4.04 -8.16 2.82
N LEU A 83 -3.79 -7.09 3.57
CA LEU A 83 -3.19 -7.11 4.89
C LEU A 83 -4.28 -7.12 5.97
N TYR A 84 -4.12 -8.01 6.94
CA TYR A 84 -5.00 -8.13 8.11
C TYR A 84 -4.18 -8.16 9.38
N LEU A 85 -4.67 -7.48 10.43
CA LEU A 85 -4.19 -7.65 11.80
C LEU A 85 -4.78 -8.94 12.38
N SER A 86 -3.94 -9.79 12.96
CA SER A 86 -4.39 -10.97 13.72
C SER A 86 -5.00 -10.52 15.05
N LEU A 87 -6.21 -10.99 15.36
CA LEU A 87 -6.89 -10.74 16.64
C LEU A 87 -6.70 -11.92 17.60
N THR A 88 -6.46 -13.11 17.05
CA THR A 88 -6.08 -14.31 17.81
C THR A 88 -4.78 -14.91 17.27
N ASN A 89 -4.14 -15.74 18.09
CA ASN A 89 -2.93 -16.46 17.70
C ASN A 89 -3.20 -17.59 16.68
N ALA A 90 -4.47 -17.86 16.35
CA ALA A 90 -4.86 -18.86 15.38
C ALA A 90 -4.78 -18.32 13.94
N LEU A 91 -4.15 -19.08 13.03
CA LEU A 91 -4.08 -18.73 11.61
C LEU A 91 -5.43 -18.83 10.87
N THR A 92 -6.45 -19.41 11.51
CA THR A 92 -7.82 -19.51 10.99
C THR A 92 -8.63 -18.24 11.23
N ASP A 93 -8.07 -17.25 11.93
CA ASP A 93 -8.71 -15.95 12.16
C ASP A 93 -8.88 -15.18 10.85
N ASP A 94 -10.07 -14.63 10.62
CA ASP A 94 -10.33 -13.74 9.50
C ASP A 94 -9.64 -12.37 9.68
N GLY A 95 -9.26 -12.04 10.91
CA GLY A 95 -8.48 -10.87 11.27
C GLY A 95 -9.18 -9.54 10.94
N LYS A 96 -8.55 -8.44 11.33
CA LYS A 96 -9.04 -7.09 10.99
C LYS A 96 -8.31 -6.55 9.76
N PHE A 97 -9.03 -6.39 8.66
CA PHE A 97 -8.47 -5.82 7.43
C PHE A 97 -7.88 -4.41 7.67
N LEU A 98 -6.68 -4.19 7.13
CA LEU A 98 -5.89 -2.96 7.26
C LEU A 98 -5.64 -2.26 5.91
N LEU A 99 -5.04 -2.96 4.95
CA LEU A 99 -4.61 -2.39 3.67
C LEU A 99 -4.83 -3.38 2.53
N ALA A 100 -5.10 -2.85 1.35
CA ALA A 100 -5.05 -3.60 0.10
C ALA A 100 -3.95 -3.05 -0.79
N ALA A 101 -3.35 -3.92 -1.61
CA ALA A 101 -2.45 -3.53 -2.67
C ALA A 101 -2.78 -4.27 -3.97
N CYS A 102 -2.57 -3.60 -5.10
CA CYS A 102 -2.69 -4.19 -6.43
C CYS A 102 -1.38 -4.01 -7.19
N LYS A 103 -0.85 -5.11 -7.75
CA LYS A 103 0.37 -5.10 -8.57
C LYS A 103 0.01 -4.76 -10.02
N CYS A 104 0.56 -3.65 -10.50
CA CYS A 104 0.48 -3.20 -11.88
C CYS A 104 1.85 -3.33 -12.55
N ARG A 105 2.00 -4.31 -13.44
CA ARG A 105 3.21 -4.44 -14.27
C ARG A 105 3.23 -3.36 -15.35
N ARG A 106 4.36 -2.68 -15.51
CA ARG A 106 4.65 -1.73 -16.59
C ARG A 106 5.85 -2.25 -17.38
N PRO A 107 6.10 -1.74 -18.61
CA PRO A 107 7.25 -2.15 -19.40
C PRO A 107 8.59 -1.97 -18.65
N THR A 108 8.75 -0.83 -17.95
CA THR A 108 10.02 -0.46 -17.31
C THR A 108 10.08 -0.69 -15.80
N CYS A 109 8.96 -1.03 -15.15
CA CYS A 109 8.87 -1.16 -13.70
C CYS A 109 7.62 -1.94 -13.28
N THR A 110 7.51 -2.27 -12.01
CA THR A 110 6.26 -2.71 -11.38
C THR A 110 5.83 -1.65 -10.38
N ASP A 111 4.57 -1.21 -10.45
CA ASP A 111 3.94 -0.40 -9.39
C ASP A 111 3.07 -1.32 -8.53
N TYR A 112 3.11 -1.18 -7.21
CA TYR A 112 2.04 -1.66 -6.31
C TYR A 112 1.32 -0.45 -5.74
N ILE A 113 0.01 -0.37 -5.98
CA ILE A 113 -0.84 0.72 -5.48
C ILE A 113 -1.45 0.26 -4.17
N ILE A 114 -1.27 1.01 -3.09
CA ILE A 114 -1.69 0.65 -1.73
C ILE A 114 -2.86 1.56 -1.32
N SER A 115 -3.93 0.95 -0.81
CA SER A 115 -5.20 1.60 -0.48
C SER A 115 -5.77 1.10 0.87
N LEU A 116 -6.60 1.93 1.52
CA LEU A 116 -7.34 1.60 2.74
C LEU A 116 -8.59 0.74 2.49
N ARG A 117 -8.99 0.57 1.22
CA ARG A 117 -10.16 -0.21 0.81
C ARG A 117 -9.77 -1.25 -0.25
N ALA A 118 -10.31 -2.46 -0.11
CA ALA A 118 -10.02 -3.57 -1.00
C ALA A 118 -10.76 -3.43 -2.34
N GLU A 119 -11.91 -2.78 -2.33
CA GLU A 119 -12.81 -2.63 -3.47
C GLU A 119 -12.35 -1.52 -4.43
N GLU A 120 -11.48 -0.63 -3.96
CA GLU A 120 -11.05 0.56 -4.71
C GLU A 120 -9.53 0.79 -4.60
N ILE A 121 -8.77 0.15 -5.49
CA ILE A 121 -7.31 0.23 -5.52
C ILE A 121 -6.87 1.05 -6.74
N SER A 122 -6.91 2.38 -6.63
CA SER A 122 -6.46 3.29 -7.68
C SER A 122 -5.71 4.50 -7.11
N LYS A 123 -4.82 5.10 -7.90
CA LYS A 123 -4.06 6.30 -7.49
C LYS A 123 -4.92 7.54 -7.31
N GLY A 124 -6.08 7.60 -7.98
CA GLY A 124 -7.01 8.73 -7.91
C GLY A 124 -8.08 8.57 -6.83
N SER A 125 -8.11 7.44 -6.14
CA SER A 125 -9.07 7.20 -5.06
C SER A 125 -8.72 8.04 -3.83
N SER A 126 -9.74 8.51 -3.12
CA SER A 126 -9.58 9.12 -1.80
C SER A 126 -9.04 8.15 -0.74
N THR A 127 -9.03 6.86 -1.05
CA THR A 127 -8.53 5.79 -0.16
C THR A 127 -7.10 5.38 -0.46
N TYR A 128 -6.46 6.02 -1.44
CA TYR A 128 -5.05 5.85 -1.77
C TYR A 128 -4.16 6.24 -0.59
N VAL A 129 -3.27 5.33 -0.20
CA VAL A 129 -2.31 5.54 0.90
C VAL A 129 -0.92 5.81 0.33
N GLY A 130 -0.53 5.09 -0.72
CA GLY A 130 0.83 5.18 -1.24
C GLY A 130 1.12 4.14 -2.31
N LYS A 131 2.39 4.04 -2.69
CA LYS A 131 2.83 3.20 -3.80
C LYS A 131 4.23 2.64 -3.56
N LEU A 132 4.43 1.37 -3.88
CA LEU A 132 5.76 0.78 -4.06
C LEU A 132 6.08 0.76 -5.56
N ARG A 133 7.29 1.14 -5.96
CA ARG A 133 7.75 1.04 -7.35
C ARG A 133 9.07 0.28 -7.42
N SER A 134 9.15 -0.72 -8.28
CA SER A 134 10.40 -1.40 -8.60
C SER A 134 11.19 -0.69 -9.72
N ASN A 135 12.48 -0.93 -9.78
CA ASN A 135 13.27 -0.72 -10.98
C ASN A 135 12.96 -1.81 -12.03
N PHE A 136 13.56 -1.69 -13.21
CA PHE A 136 13.33 -2.63 -14.30
C PHE A 136 13.61 -4.09 -13.91
N LEU A 137 14.74 -4.31 -13.22
CA LEU A 137 15.22 -5.63 -12.82
C LEU A 137 14.50 -6.23 -11.60
N GLY A 138 13.69 -5.45 -10.87
CA GLY A 138 13.06 -5.92 -9.63
C GLY A 138 14.04 -6.11 -8.47
N THR A 139 15.17 -5.41 -8.48
CA THR A 139 16.23 -5.48 -7.46
C THR A 139 16.25 -4.27 -6.54
N LYS A 140 15.69 -3.14 -6.99
CA LYS A 140 15.58 -1.91 -6.19
C LYS A 140 14.13 -1.44 -6.21
N PHE A 141 13.65 -0.97 -5.08
CA PHE A 141 12.30 -0.46 -4.92
C PHE A 141 12.30 0.85 -4.15
N SER A 142 11.35 1.72 -4.49
CA SER A 142 11.10 2.97 -3.78
C SER A 142 9.66 2.98 -3.26
N VAL A 143 9.50 3.26 -1.97
CA VAL A 143 8.23 3.41 -1.28
C VAL A 143 7.84 4.88 -1.29
N PHE A 144 6.61 5.17 -1.69
CA PHE A 144 6.05 6.51 -1.74
C PHE A 144 4.83 6.60 -0.84
N ASP A 145 4.86 7.55 0.09
CA ASP A 145 3.69 7.92 0.89
C ASP A 145 2.84 8.94 0.11
N GLY A 146 1.53 8.71 0.06
CA GLY A 146 0.53 9.58 -0.57
C GLY A 146 -0.03 10.64 0.37
N GLN A 147 0.27 10.60 1.67
CA GLN A 147 -0.16 11.59 2.65
C GLN A 147 0.81 12.77 2.72
N SER A 148 0.28 13.98 2.76
CA SER A 148 1.07 15.20 3.00
C SER A 148 1.26 15.41 4.51
N SER A 149 2.49 15.28 5.02
CA SER A 149 2.85 16.02 6.22
C SER A 149 3.09 17.47 5.82
N ASN A 150 2.31 18.40 6.38
CA ASN A 150 2.59 19.83 6.31
C ASN A 150 3.90 20.14 7.04
N ALA A 151 5.03 19.95 6.36
CA ALA A 151 6.34 20.46 6.76
C ALA A 151 7.13 20.69 5.46
N GLY A 152 7.48 21.94 5.20
CA GLY A 152 7.90 22.46 3.89
C GLY A 152 8.89 21.59 3.11
N ALA A 153 8.46 21.03 1.99
CA ALA A 153 9.34 20.34 1.04
C ALA A 153 9.17 20.94 -0.37
N LYS A 154 10.25 21.56 -0.87
CA LYS A 154 10.37 22.21 -2.19
C LYS A 154 10.02 21.25 -3.34
N MET A 155 9.43 21.80 -4.39
CA MET A 155 8.88 21.12 -5.57
C MET A 155 9.96 20.44 -6.42
N THR A 156 9.87 19.14 -6.69
CA THR A 156 10.50 18.51 -7.86
C THR A 156 9.51 18.54 -9.02
N LYS A 157 9.68 19.52 -9.93
CA LYS A 157 8.86 19.62 -11.15
C LYS A 157 9.23 18.49 -12.10
N SER A 158 8.40 17.45 -12.18
CA SER A 158 8.45 16.51 -13.30
C SER A 158 7.78 17.19 -14.50
N ARG A 159 8.59 17.60 -15.49
CA ARG A 159 8.08 18.16 -16.75
C ARG A 159 7.36 17.08 -17.55
N SER A 160 6.03 17.07 -17.50
CA SER A 160 5.19 16.48 -18.56
C SER A 160 3.75 16.94 -18.37
N SER A 161 3.35 17.95 -19.15
CA SER A 161 2.19 17.87 -20.06
C SER A 161 1.84 19.25 -20.57
N ARG A 162 1.60 19.30 -21.88
CA ARG A 162 1.28 20.45 -22.73
C ARG A 162 0.07 21.25 -22.21
N LEU A 163 0.04 22.53 -22.56
CA LEU A 163 -1.06 23.46 -22.35
C LEU A 163 -2.39 22.87 -22.87
N ALA A 164 -3.43 22.93 -22.05
CA ALA A 164 -4.82 22.99 -22.49
C ALA A 164 -5.60 23.85 -21.49
N TYR A 165 -6.15 24.95 -22.00
CA TYR A 165 -6.92 25.95 -21.28
C TYR A 165 -8.34 25.41 -21.07
N SER A 166 -8.82 25.26 -19.83
CA SER A 166 -10.27 25.34 -19.53
C SER A 166 -10.57 25.52 -18.04
N LYS A 167 -11.20 26.67 -17.78
CA LYS A 167 -12.18 27.07 -16.75
C LYS A 167 -12.12 26.45 -15.34
N GLN A 168 -11.93 27.34 -14.36
CA GLN A 168 -12.18 27.26 -12.91
C GLN A 168 -12.75 25.92 -12.41
N VAL A 169 -11.85 25.05 -11.98
CA VAL A 169 -12.09 24.07 -10.93
C VAL A 169 -11.10 24.42 -9.83
N THR A 170 -11.57 24.49 -8.59
CA THR A 170 -10.71 24.63 -7.40
C THR A 170 -9.49 23.71 -7.54
N PRO A 171 -8.24 24.18 -7.34
CA PRO A 171 -7.09 23.33 -7.53
C PRO A 171 -7.11 22.27 -6.43
N ARG A 172 -7.66 21.09 -6.73
CA ARG A 172 -7.39 19.89 -5.95
C ARG A 172 -5.88 19.71 -6.01
N VAL A 173 -5.22 20.00 -4.89
CA VAL A 173 -3.78 19.85 -4.71
C VAL A 173 -3.40 18.46 -5.24
N PRO A 174 -2.46 18.33 -6.19
CA PRO A 174 -2.09 17.03 -6.71
C PRO A 174 -1.66 16.12 -5.57
N PHE A 175 -2.18 14.89 -5.51
CA PHE A 175 -1.72 13.85 -4.59
C PHE A 175 -0.20 13.71 -4.72
N ARG A 176 0.54 14.27 -3.76
CA ARG A 176 1.99 14.36 -3.82
C ARG A 176 2.57 13.12 -3.17
N ASN A 177 3.26 12.32 -3.98
CA ASN A 177 3.95 11.12 -3.53
C ASN A 177 5.33 11.51 -2.97
N TYR A 178 5.57 11.28 -1.69
CA TYR A 178 6.85 11.54 -1.03
C TYR A 178 7.63 10.23 -0.88
N PRO A 179 8.87 10.11 -1.39
CA PRO A 179 9.69 8.93 -1.13
C PRO A 179 9.96 8.82 0.38
N THR A 180 9.70 7.66 0.95
CA THR A 180 9.84 7.41 2.41
C THR A 180 10.75 6.25 2.75
N ALA A 181 11.03 5.38 1.79
CA ALA A 181 12.01 4.31 1.95
C ALA A 181 12.51 3.77 0.60
N HIS A 182 13.70 3.18 0.64
CA HIS A 182 14.31 2.46 -0.47
C HIS A 182 14.66 1.04 -0.04
N ILE A 183 14.33 0.05 -0.89
CA ILE A 183 14.61 -1.36 -0.65
C ILE A 183 15.54 -1.84 -1.75
N SER A 184 16.65 -2.49 -1.40
CA SER A 184 17.59 -3.06 -2.34
C SER A 184 17.85 -4.53 -2.03
N TYR A 185 17.86 -5.34 -3.08
CA TYR A 185 18.30 -6.73 -3.06
C TYR A 185 19.65 -6.81 -3.76
N GLU A 186 20.64 -7.41 -3.10
CA GLU A 186 21.93 -7.66 -3.72
C GLU A 186 21.80 -8.78 -4.76
N LEU A 187 22.45 -8.58 -5.90
CA LEU A 187 22.55 -9.57 -6.95
C LEU A 187 23.76 -10.45 -6.70
N ASN A 188 23.55 -11.76 -6.58
CA ASN A 188 24.63 -12.73 -6.48
C ASN A 188 25.15 -13.04 -7.89
N MET A 189 25.96 -12.15 -8.46
CA MET A 189 26.47 -12.26 -9.85
C MET A 189 27.57 -13.33 -10.03
N LEU A 190 28.12 -13.89 -8.95
CA LEU A 190 29.26 -14.83 -8.99
C LEU A 190 28.98 -16.22 -8.37
N GLY A 191 27.72 -16.65 -8.31
CA GLY A 191 27.39 -18.03 -7.92
C GLY A 191 27.62 -18.36 -6.44
N SER A 192 27.83 -17.36 -5.58
CA SER A 192 27.84 -17.54 -4.13
C SER A 192 26.48 -18.03 -3.66
N ARG A 193 26.41 -19.32 -3.32
CA ARG A 193 25.22 -19.96 -2.73
C ARG A 193 24.99 -19.37 -1.34
N GLY A 194 24.14 -18.37 -1.25
CA GLY A 194 23.78 -17.72 0.01
C GLY A 194 22.39 -17.08 -0.02
N PRO A 195 21.75 -16.89 1.14
CA PRO A 195 20.48 -16.17 1.23
C PRO A 195 20.59 -14.77 0.61
N ARG A 196 19.55 -14.34 -0.12
CA ARG A 196 19.52 -13.01 -0.75
C ARG A 196 19.71 -11.92 0.31
N ARG A 197 20.71 -11.05 0.11
CA ARG A 197 20.96 -9.91 1.00
C ARG A 197 19.99 -8.79 0.65
N MET A 198 19.31 -8.28 1.67
CA MET A 198 18.27 -7.27 1.55
C MET A 198 18.56 -6.13 2.52
N GLN A 199 18.50 -4.91 2.00
CA GLN A 199 18.66 -3.68 2.77
C GLN A 199 17.45 -2.77 2.54
N CYS A 200 16.96 -2.14 3.61
CA CYS A 200 15.90 -1.15 3.56
C CYS A 200 16.38 0.13 4.25
N ILE A 201 16.45 1.22 3.48
CA ILE A 201 16.78 2.55 4.00
C ILE A 201 15.44 3.26 4.23
N MET A 202 15.16 3.63 5.47
CA MET A 202 13.91 4.28 5.87
C MET A 202 14.13 5.80 5.95
N ASP A 203 14.05 6.50 4.82
CA ASP A 203 14.34 7.94 4.72
C ASP A 203 13.48 8.80 5.65
N SER A 204 12.26 8.35 5.93
CA SER A 204 11.34 9.03 6.84
C SER A 204 11.59 8.72 8.32
N ILE A 205 12.50 7.82 8.69
CA ILE A 205 12.78 7.42 10.07
C ILE A 205 14.26 7.67 10.39
N PRO A 206 14.60 8.58 11.31
CA PRO A 206 16.00 8.79 11.69
C PRO A 206 16.53 7.61 12.50
N ALA A 207 17.83 7.31 12.41
CA ALA A 207 18.44 6.20 13.15
C ALA A 207 18.32 6.35 14.66
N THR A 208 18.28 7.60 15.15
CA THR A 208 18.07 7.94 16.57
C THR A 208 16.75 7.41 17.12
N SER A 209 15.77 7.07 16.26
CA SER A 209 14.48 6.50 16.67
C SER A 209 14.64 5.20 17.47
N ILE A 210 15.66 4.39 17.18
CA ILE A 210 15.92 3.09 17.83
C ILE A 210 16.49 3.22 19.24
N ARG A 211 17.11 4.36 19.57
CA ARG A 211 17.74 4.56 20.87
C ARG A 211 16.68 4.59 21.99
N PRO A 212 17.05 4.32 23.25
CA PRO A 212 16.17 4.56 24.40
C PRO A 212 15.61 5.99 24.35
N GLY A 213 14.29 6.14 24.47
CA GLY A 213 13.61 7.45 24.34
C GLY A 213 13.46 7.98 22.91
N GLY A 214 14.00 7.30 21.89
CA GLY A 214 13.84 7.69 20.49
C GLY A 214 12.37 7.66 20.04
N VAL A 215 12.02 8.59 19.14
CA VAL A 215 10.65 8.75 18.61
C VAL A 215 10.69 8.71 17.10
N ALA A 216 9.93 7.78 16.52
CA ALA A 216 9.75 7.68 15.08
C ALA A 216 8.70 8.71 14.62
N PRO A 217 8.87 9.31 13.42
CA PRO A 217 7.90 10.26 12.89
C PRO A 217 6.52 9.62 12.78
N THR A 218 5.60 10.13 13.60
CA THR A 218 4.19 9.74 13.54
C THR A 218 3.48 10.77 12.67
N PRO A 219 2.65 10.36 11.70
CA PRO A 219 1.81 11.31 10.96
C PRO A 219 1.08 12.19 11.96
N ALA A 220 1.24 13.52 11.84
CA ALA A 220 0.64 14.48 12.74
C ALA A 220 -0.84 14.13 12.94
N GLU A 221 -1.25 14.04 14.20
CA GLU A 221 -2.63 13.79 14.55
C GLU A 221 -3.50 14.81 13.83
N PHE A 222 -4.59 14.36 13.21
CA PHE A 222 -5.61 15.28 12.72
C PHE A 222 -6.19 16.00 13.94
N SER A 223 -5.63 17.15 14.32
CA SER A 223 -6.15 18.01 15.39
C SER A 223 -7.64 18.20 15.16
N VAL A 224 -8.43 17.55 16.00
CA VAL A 224 -9.80 17.96 16.28
C VAL A 224 -9.63 19.05 17.30
N ASN A 225 -9.77 20.31 16.89
CA ASN A 225 -10.27 21.34 17.79
C ASN A 225 -11.21 22.25 17.01
N ASN A 226 -12.41 22.33 17.55
CA ASN A 226 -13.57 23.04 17.06
C ASN A 226 -13.41 24.54 17.40
N VAL A 227 -13.79 25.40 16.45
CA VAL A 227 -14.36 26.76 16.63
C VAL A 227 -13.49 27.89 17.24
N ASN A 228 -13.24 28.87 16.36
CA ASN A 228 -13.05 30.31 16.58
C ASN A 228 -11.90 30.82 17.47
N VAL A 229 -10.75 31.16 16.85
CA VAL A 229 -10.11 32.48 17.01
C VAL A 229 -9.46 32.87 15.68
N PHE A 230 -9.70 34.11 15.25
CA PHE A 230 -9.32 34.74 13.98
C PHE A 230 -7.84 34.59 13.58
N PRO A 231 -7.50 34.47 12.28
CA PRO A 231 -6.12 34.52 11.81
C PRO A 231 -5.68 35.98 11.66
N SER A 232 -4.81 36.45 12.55
CA SER A 232 -4.04 37.68 12.35
C SER A 232 -2.97 37.46 11.28
N ILE A 233 -3.10 38.21 10.19
CA ILE A 233 -2.22 38.30 9.03
C ILE A 233 -0.78 38.63 9.46
N PRO A 234 0.26 37.93 8.97
CA PRO A 234 1.60 38.49 8.92
C PRO A 234 1.78 39.28 7.63
N SER A 235 1.95 40.58 7.84
CA SER A 235 2.35 41.66 6.95
C SER A 235 3.41 41.30 5.91
N PHE A 236 3.15 41.79 4.69
CA PHE A 236 4.08 41.90 3.58
C PHE A 236 5.34 42.69 3.96
N HIS A 237 6.52 42.11 3.76
CA HIS A 237 7.70 42.89 3.40
C HIS A 237 8.49 42.19 2.29
N SER A 238 8.54 42.89 1.16
CA SER A 238 9.30 42.57 -0.03
C SER A 238 10.76 42.99 0.17
N LYS A 239 11.74 42.16 -0.24
CA LYS A 239 13.08 42.64 -0.63
C LYS A 239 13.82 41.63 -1.54
N SER A 240 13.93 42.07 -2.79
CA SER A 240 15.01 41.94 -3.80
C SER A 240 15.76 40.62 -4.04
N ALA A 241 15.75 40.25 -5.32
CA ALA A 241 16.57 39.24 -5.97
C ALA A 241 18.08 39.49 -5.86
N SER A 242 18.85 38.42 -5.71
CA SER A 242 20.24 38.34 -6.16
C SER A 242 20.49 36.96 -6.75
N MET A 243 20.69 36.92 -8.08
CA MET A 243 21.20 35.77 -8.82
C MET A 243 22.67 35.56 -8.46
N LYS A 244 23.03 34.38 -7.98
CA LYS A 244 24.39 33.83 -8.15
C LYS A 244 24.31 32.37 -8.60
N ASN A 245 25.19 32.09 -9.55
CA ASN A 245 25.18 30.96 -10.47
C ASN A 245 25.52 29.60 -9.83
N PHE A 246 25.05 28.58 -10.54
CA PHE A 246 25.30 27.16 -10.42
C PHE A 246 26.79 26.80 -10.27
N LEU A 247 27.14 26.22 -9.12
CA LEU A 247 28.22 25.23 -8.99
C LEU A 247 27.81 24.20 -7.92
N SER A 248 28.08 22.95 -8.24
CA SER A 248 27.90 21.75 -7.42
C SER A 248 28.50 21.85 -6.02
N GLY A 249 27.69 21.56 -4.99
CA GLY A 249 28.12 21.41 -3.59
C GLY A 249 27.00 20.83 -2.71
N PRO A 250 27.30 20.15 -1.59
CA PRO A 250 26.37 19.28 -0.87
C PRO A 250 25.26 20.06 -0.18
N LEU A 251 24.03 19.54 -0.22
CA LEU A 251 22.89 20.12 0.47
C LEU A 251 23.16 20.24 1.99
N PRO A 252 22.91 21.40 2.63
CA PRO A 252 23.01 21.54 4.06
C PRO A 252 21.70 21.07 4.70
N HIS A 253 21.71 19.84 5.18
CA HIS A 253 20.95 19.39 6.36
C HIS A 253 21.49 18.03 6.77
N GLN A 254 22.63 18.04 7.46
CA GLN A 254 23.00 16.97 8.39
C GLN A 254 21.93 16.97 9.48
N LYS A 255 20.85 16.23 9.25
CA LYS A 255 19.90 15.86 10.29
C LYS A 255 20.66 14.90 11.18
N ASP A 256 21.10 15.39 12.33
CA ASP A 256 21.95 14.67 13.28
C ASP A 256 21.36 13.27 13.51
N GLY A 257 22.02 12.23 12.98
CA GLY A 257 21.62 10.84 13.14
C GLY A 257 21.23 10.02 11.89
N GLY A 258 21.28 10.55 10.66
CA GLY A 258 21.11 9.74 9.43
C GLY A 258 19.78 8.97 9.31
N ALA A 259 19.56 8.27 8.19
CA ALA A 259 18.38 7.43 7.99
C ALA A 259 18.55 6.06 8.68
N LEU A 260 17.46 5.50 9.20
CA LEU A 260 17.45 4.14 9.73
C LEU A 260 17.67 3.14 8.59
N VAL A 261 18.66 2.26 8.75
CA VAL A 261 18.93 1.17 7.82
C VAL A 261 18.55 -0.15 8.48
N LEU A 262 17.68 -0.91 7.81
CA LEU A 262 17.32 -2.27 8.19
C LEU A 262 17.98 -3.25 7.22
N ARG A 263 18.39 -4.41 7.71
CA ARG A 263 18.97 -5.47 6.88
C ARG A 263 18.39 -6.83 7.24
N ASN A 264 18.47 -7.78 6.32
CA ASN A 264 18.13 -9.17 6.64
C ASN A 264 19.00 -9.69 7.78
N LYS A 265 18.38 -10.34 8.76
CA LYS A 265 19.09 -11.09 9.81
C LYS A 265 19.81 -12.27 9.16
N SER A 266 21.08 -12.46 9.51
CA SER A 266 21.84 -13.63 9.08
C SER A 266 21.22 -14.89 9.68
N PRO A 267 21.03 -15.98 8.90
CA PRO A 267 20.56 -17.24 9.44
C PRO A 267 21.57 -17.81 10.43
N ARG A 268 21.09 -18.65 11.33
CA ARG A 268 21.95 -19.42 12.24
C ARG A 268 22.07 -20.85 11.73
N TRP A 269 23.25 -21.43 11.92
CA TRP A 269 23.42 -22.86 11.68
C TRP A 269 22.60 -23.65 12.69
N HIS A 270 21.87 -24.65 12.21
CA HIS A 270 21.10 -25.56 13.04
C HIS A 270 21.68 -26.97 12.90
N GLU A 271 22.40 -27.44 13.92
CA GLU A 271 23.16 -28.69 13.85
C GLU A 271 22.29 -29.91 13.54
N GLN A 272 21.14 -30.07 14.19
CA GLN A 272 20.28 -31.25 13.96
C GLN A 272 19.68 -31.32 12.54
N LEU A 273 19.45 -30.16 11.91
CA LEU A 273 18.84 -30.07 10.58
C LEU A 273 19.90 -29.88 9.48
N GLN A 274 21.17 -29.68 9.86
CA GLN A 274 22.28 -29.38 8.96
C GLN A 274 21.94 -28.26 7.96
N CYS A 275 21.26 -27.21 8.44
CA CYS A 275 20.79 -26.09 7.62
C CYS A 275 21.10 -24.72 8.23
N TRP A 276 21.26 -23.73 7.36
CA TRP A 276 21.17 -22.31 7.75
C TRP A 276 19.70 -21.91 7.84
N CYS A 277 19.25 -21.61 9.05
CA CYS A 277 17.83 -21.45 9.35
C CYS A 277 17.59 -20.23 10.26
N LEU A 278 16.46 -19.56 10.09
CA LEU A 278 15.99 -18.46 10.97
C LEU A 278 14.92 -19.00 11.91
N ASN A 279 14.93 -18.56 13.16
CA ASN A 279 13.89 -18.94 14.13
C ASN A 279 12.68 -18.00 14.00
N PHE A 280 11.59 -18.52 13.43
CA PHE A 280 10.31 -17.81 13.29
C PHE A 280 9.32 -18.11 14.42
N HIS A 281 9.71 -18.86 15.46
CA HIS A 281 8.88 -19.20 16.61
C HIS A 281 7.53 -19.82 16.21
N GLY A 282 7.54 -20.71 15.22
CA GLY A 282 6.33 -21.35 14.68
C GLY A 282 5.44 -20.45 13.81
N ARG A 283 5.74 -19.16 13.65
CA ARG A 283 4.96 -18.24 12.79
C ARG A 283 5.07 -18.58 11.30
N VAL A 284 6.17 -19.19 10.88
CA VAL A 284 6.43 -19.55 9.48
C VAL A 284 6.58 -21.05 9.39
N THR A 285 5.77 -21.68 8.55
CA THR A 285 5.65 -23.14 8.45
C THR A 285 6.07 -23.70 7.10
N PHE A 286 6.22 -22.87 6.06
CA PHE A 286 6.66 -23.29 4.74
C PHE A 286 7.99 -22.66 4.34
N ALA A 287 8.91 -23.47 3.84
CA ALA A 287 10.15 -22.98 3.23
C ALA A 287 9.86 -22.08 2.03
N SER A 288 10.54 -20.93 1.96
CA SER A 288 10.46 -19.99 0.84
C SER A 288 11.61 -19.00 0.85
N VAL A 289 12.10 -18.60 -0.33
CA VAL A 289 13.02 -17.46 -0.52
C VAL A 289 12.45 -16.12 -0.03
N LYS A 290 11.16 -16.09 0.29
CA LYS A 290 10.44 -14.94 0.85
C LYS A 290 10.50 -14.88 2.37
N ASN A 291 10.98 -15.93 3.04
CA ASN A 291 11.05 -15.93 4.50
C ASN A 291 12.25 -15.10 4.94
N PHE A 292 12.01 -14.01 5.67
CA PHE A 292 13.07 -13.16 6.17
C PHE A 292 12.69 -12.48 7.48
N GLN A 293 13.71 -12.08 8.22
CA GLN A 293 13.61 -11.18 9.36
C GLN A 293 14.48 -9.96 9.08
N LEU A 294 13.99 -8.76 9.40
CA LEU A 294 14.78 -7.53 9.35
C LEU A 294 15.17 -7.08 10.75
N VAL A 295 16.41 -6.64 10.87
CA VAL A 295 17.00 -6.05 12.08
C VAL A 295 17.69 -4.75 11.73
N VAL A 296 18.01 -3.93 12.73
CA VAL A 296 18.75 -2.68 12.53
C VAL A 296 20.17 -2.97 12.04
N SER A 297 20.65 -2.19 11.06
CA SER A 297 22.02 -2.27 10.57
C SER A 297 23.00 -1.79 11.64
N PRO A 298 24.15 -2.46 11.86
CA PRO A 298 25.19 -1.98 12.77
C PRO A 298 25.79 -0.65 12.33
N GLU A 299 25.54 -0.22 11.09
CA GLU A 299 25.92 1.11 10.59
C GLU A 299 25.17 2.25 11.31
N ASN A 300 24.05 1.96 11.98
CA ASN A 300 23.24 2.96 12.68
C ASN A 300 23.67 3.24 14.13
N GLY A 301 24.79 2.67 14.61
CA GLY A 301 25.36 2.98 15.92
C GLY A 301 26.08 1.79 16.57
N PRO A 302 26.56 1.95 17.83
CA PRO A 302 27.25 0.87 18.53
C PRO A 302 26.34 -0.35 18.66
N ALA A 303 26.90 -1.53 18.38
CA ALA A 303 26.20 -2.80 18.50
C ALA A 303 25.67 -2.96 19.92
N GLY A 304 24.36 -3.01 20.04
CA GLY A 304 23.63 -3.21 21.29
C GLY A 304 22.48 -4.18 21.08
N PRO A 305 21.77 -4.60 22.14
CA PRO A 305 20.68 -5.57 22.06
C PRO A 305 19.57 -5.15 21.07
N GLU A 306 19.42 -3.85 20.82
CA GLU A 306 18.51 -3.29 19.81
C GLU A 306 18.79 -3.78 18.37
N HIS A 307 20.05 -4.11 18.03
CA HIS A 307 20.44 -4.58 16.70
C HIS A 307 20.09 -6.04 16.44
N GLU A 308 19.71 -6.79 17.48
CA GLU A 308 19.25 -8.18 17.34
C GLU A 308 17.73 -8.30 17.36
N LYS A 309 17.03 -7.23 17.79
CA LYS A 309 15.57 -7.19 17.83
C LYS A 309 14.99 -7.23 16.42
N ILE A 310 14.05 -8.13 16.23
CA ILE A 310 13.36 -8.32 14.95
C ILE A 310 12.37 -7.17 14.73
N ILE A 311 12.65 -6.29 13.78
CA ILE A 311 11.79 -5.15 13.42
C ILE A 311 10.63 -5.59 12.53
N LEU A 312 10.90 -6.51 11.60
CA LEU A 312 9.92 -7.11 10.70
C LEU A 312 10.22 -8.60 10.53
N GLN A 313 9.21 -9.44 10.65
CA GLN A 313 9.26 -10.87 10.38
C GLN A 313 8.24 -11.20 9.30
N PHE A 314 8.68 -11.82 8.22
CA PHE A 314 7.81 -12.19 7.11
C PHE A 314 8.07 -13.63 6.68
N GLY A 315 7.02 -14.38 6.40
CA GLY A 315 7.19 -15.71 5.83
C GLY A 315 5.92 -16.42 5.42
N LYS A 316 6.11 -17.53 4.70
CA LYS A 316 5.05 -18.29 4.05
C LYS A 316 4.43 -19.29 5.03
N VAL A 317 3.10 -19.34 5.02
CA VAL A 317 2.29 -20.28 5.83
C VAL A 317 1.26 -21.05 5.00
N GLY A 318 1.11 -20.70 3.73
CA GLY A 318 0.25 -21.41 2.78
C GLY A 318 0.55 -21.02 1.34
N LYS A 319 -0.25 -21.52 0.39
CA LYS A 319 -0.07 -21.25 -1.06
C LYS A 319 -0.08 -19.74 -1.38
N ASP A 320 -1.01 -19.03 -0.76
CA ASP A 320 -1.28 -17.60 -0.95
C ASP A 320 -1.52 -16.86 0.39
N LEU A 321 -0.95 -17.41 1.47
CA LEU A 321 -1.04 -16.87 2.83
C LEU A 321 0.36 -16.73 3.42
N PHE A 322 0.62 -15.58 4.03
CA PHE A 322 1.91 -15.21 4.60
C PHE A 322 1.72 -14.49 5.93
N THR A 323 2.55 -14.76 6.94
CA THR A 323 2.60 -13.96 8.16
C THR A 323 3.47 -12.74 7.95
N MET A 324 3.09 -11.62 8.56
CA MET A 324 3.83 -10.36 8.57
C MET A 324 3.74 -9.78 9.98
N ASP A 325 4.80 -9.89 10.77
CA ASP A 325 4.81 -9.36 12.13
C ASP A 325 5.78 -8.18 12.18
N TYR A 326 5.34 -7.03 12.70
CA TYR A 326 6.17 -5.81 12.72
C TYR A 326 6.12 -5.11 14.07
N ARG A 327 7.12 -4.30 14.36
CA ARG A 327 7.16 -3.46 15.56
C ARG A 327 7.73 -2.08 15.24
N TYR A 328 7.78 -1.24 16.26
CA TYR A 328 8.52 0.02 16.22
C TYR A 328 9.92 -0.17 15.63
N PRO A 329 10.42 0.75 14.77
CA PRO A 329 9.90 2.08 14.48
C PRO A 329 9.05 2.16 13.20
N ILE A 330 8.76 1.03 12.55
CA ILE A 330 8.05 1.04 11.26
C ILE A 330 6.53 0.96 11.46
N SER A 331 5.79 1.52 10.50
CA SER A 331 4.32 1.43 10.44
C SER A 331 3.85 0.21 9.64
N ALA A 332 2.56 -0.13 9.74
CA ALA A 332 1.97 -1.22 8.95
C ALA A 332 2.11 -0.95 7.44
N PHE A 333 1.97 0.30 7.01
CA PHE A 333 2.15 0.70 5.61
C PHE A 333 3.58 0.42 5.12
N GLN A 334 4.59 0.84 5.90
CA GLN A 334 6.00 0.61 5.57
C GLN A 334 6.32 -0.89 5.57
N ALA A 335 5.93 -1.63 6.61
CA ALA A 335 6.12 -3.07 6.71
C ALA A 335 5.49 -3.81 5.52
N PHE A 336 4.25 -3.45 5.16
CA PHE A 336 3.54 -4.06 4.03
C PHE A 336 4.23 -3.76 2.70
N ALA A 337 4.66 -2.52 2.46
CA ALA A 337 5.40 -2.14 1.26
C ALA A 337 6.72 -2.92 1.14
N ILE A 338 7.44 -3.11 2.25
CA ILE A 338 8.66 -3.93 2.30
C ILE A 338 8.34 -5.38 1.90
N CYS A 339 7.32 -6.00 2.49
CA CYS A 339 6.92 -7.37 2.16
C CYS A 339 6.45 -7.51 0.70
N LEU A 340 5.75 -6.52 0.15
CA LEU A 340 5.30 -6.50 -1.25
C LEU A 340 6.48 -6.60 -2.25
N SER A 341 7.63 -6.03 -1.92
CA SER A 341 8.83 -6.12 -2.77
C SER A 341 9.30 -7.56 -2.99
N SER A 342 9.13 -8.44 -1.99
CA SER A 342 9.54 -9.85 -2.08
C SER A 342 8.71 -10.70 -3.05
N PHE A 343 7.53 -10.19 -3.45
CA PHE A 343 6.66 -10.83 -4.43
C PHE A 343 7.01 -10.47 -5.88
N ASP A 344 7.83 -9.44 -6.09
CA ASP A 344 8.27 -9.08 -7.44
C ASP A 344 9.52 -9.88 -7.81
N THR A 345 9.32 -11.07 -8.37
CA THR A 345 10.41 -11.86 -8.95
C THR A 345 10.53 -11.51 -10.43
N LYS A 346 11.66 -10.90 -10.81
CA LYS A 346 12.11 -10.78 -12.20
C LYS A 346 13.53 -11.33 -12.28
N ILE A 347 13.75 -12.25 -13.22
CA ILE A 347 14.98 -12.78 -13.87
C ILE A 347 16.27 -12.93 -13.04
N ALA A 348 16.67 -11.97 -12.22
CA ALA A 348 17.97 -11.96 -11.53
C ALA A 348 17.94 -12.53 -10.09
N CYS A 349 16.82 -13.15 -9.71
CA CYS A 349 16.56 -13.59 -8.35
C CYS A 349 16.39 -15.10 -8.24
N GLU A 350 16.09 -15.84 -9.32
CA GLU A 350 15.81 -17.29 -9.26
C GLU A 350 17.02 -18.13 -8.88
#